data_AF-A0A7S1M933-F1
#
_entry.id   AF-A0A7S1M933-F1
#
_cell.length_a   1.000
_cell.length_b   1.000
_cell.length_c   1.000
_cell.angle_alpha   90.00
_cell.angle_beta   90.00
_cell.angle_gamma   90.00
#
_symmetry.space_group_name_H-M   'P 1'
#
loop_
_entity.id
_entity.type
_entity.pdbx_description
1 polymer ?
#
loop_
_entity_poly.entity_id
_entity_poly.type
_entity_poly.pdbx_seq_one_letter_code
_entity_poly.pdbx_strand_id
1 'polypeptide(L)'
;MTLQRLILAVVLLLGTGVPAAARRSGVAVTPIQKVVTLMSDMLAKGKKEKEEEANKYTAFEQWCSDESRIKKGEIAKGEEQMELLNGQIMKAEARIRGLSDRIQELDEDVGRWKKDAAAATDVRTKEDADYRATLQDYSESVDAMTEAISVLKKQAYDRPQTELVQALLQVQKRPALPATAKTALAAFLQQAQPSVDAMPDDRLFNKAPEAYAYEFQSGGVVEMLVKLKDEFETKKSELMAEELKAKHAYEMIMQQLTDNTENADHEISKKTTLRAKTQQSLAEDQGNLAATTKERDEDQKYLDDATGLCSLKAEDFKSRQALRAEEIKTLEQAISIISSSSVAGAGDKYLPALLQARARAGTSLAQLQGGQQSPLQARIASFLAERARLSGSKLLSQVSQRVAADPFGKVKKLIKDLIVQLMEEATAETEHKGWCDT
;
A
#
# COMPACT_ATOMS: atom_id res chain seq x y z
N MET A 1 -62.68 -14.28 -23.97
CA MET A 1 -63.83 -13.43 -23.60
C MET A 1 -64.91 -14.30 -22.97
N THR A 2 -65.70 -13.72 -22.05
CA THR A 2 -67.06 -14.08 -21.61
C THR A 2 -67.65 -15.46 -21.98
N LEU A 3 -67.97 -16.35 -21.03
CA LEU A 3 -69.13 -16.34 -20.10
C LEU A 3 -70.53 -16.63 -20.72
N GLN A 4 -71.09 -17.77 -20.27
CA GLN A 4 -72.47 -17.94 -19.75
C GLN A 4 -73.62 -18.39 -20.69
N ARG A 5 -74.52 -19.18 -20.07
CA ARG A 5 -75.92 -19.55 -20.42
C ARG A 5 -76.13 -20.77 -21.35
N LEU A 6 -77.22 -21.54 -21.29
CA LEU A 6 -78.13 -22.06 -20.23
C LEU A 6 -79.41 -22.57 -20.93
N ILE A 7 -79.81 -23.83 -20.74
CA ILE A 7 -81.13 -24.39 -21.12
C ILE A 7 -81.61 -25.36 -20.02
N LEU A 8 -82.92 -25.45 -19.78
CA LEU A 8 -83.55 -26.07 -18.61
C LEU A 8 -84.98 -26.61 -18.93
N ALA A 9 -85.26 -27.89 -18.64
CA ALA A 9 -86.53 -28.64 -18.77
C ALA A 9 -86.28 -30.14 -18.39
N VAL A 10 -87.15 -31.05 -17.91
CA VAL A 10 -88.49 -31.14 -17.24
C VAL A 10 -88.32 -32.28 -16.18
N VAL A 11 -88.79 -32.33 -14.92
CA VAL A 11 -89.87 -31.71 -14.10
C VAL A 11 -91.16 -32.58 -13.93
N LEU A 12 -91.17 -33.42 -12.89
CA LEU A 12 -92.30 -34.22 -12.32
C LEU A 12 -92.81 -35.42 -13.18
N LEU A 13 -93.33 -36.53 -12.60
CA LEU A 13 -94.33 -36.64 -11.53
C LEU A 13 -94.08 -37.70 -10.41
N LEU A 14 -95.06 -37.87 -9.52
CA LEU A 14 -94.98 -38.48 -8.17
C LEU A 14 -94.92 -40.02 -8.11
N GLY A 15 -94.36 -40.54 -7.01
CA GLY A 15 -94.56 -41.90 -6.50
C GLY A 15 -94.13 -42.05 -5.04
N THR A 16 -95.06 -42.29 -4.11
CA THR A 16 -94.79 -42.39 -2.66
C THR A 16 -94.53 -43.84 -2.20
N GLY A 17 -93.42 -44.10 -1.51
CA GLY A 17 -93.13 -45.44 -0.97
C GLY A 17 -92.02 -45.50 0.09
N VAL A 18 -92.42 -45.68 1.35
CA VAL A 18 -91.60 -46.02 2.53
C VAL A 18 -92.46 -46.98 3.37
N PRO A 19 -91.94 -48.05 4.03
CA PRO A 19 -90.54 -48.38 4.30
C PRO A 19 -90.07 -49.79 3.85
N ALA A 20 -88.75 -49.97 3.80
CA ALA A 20 -88.10 -51.23 4.17
C ALA A 20 -86.72 -50.94 4.76
N ALA A 21 -86.63 -50.79 6.08
CA ALA A 21 -85.36 -50.59 6.77
C ALA A 21 -84.58 -51.91 6.84
N ALA A 22 -83.91 -52.28 5.74
CA ALA A 22 -82.93 -53.35 5.71
C ALA A 22 -81.83 -53.01 6.72
N ARG A 23 -81.89 -53.65 7.90
CA ARG A 23 -80.87 -53.52 8.94
C ARG A 23 -79.56 -54.06 8.37
N ARG A 24 -78.70 -53.16 7.87
CA ARG A 24 -77.26 -53.45 7.83
C ARG A 24 -76.85 -53.73 9.27
N SER A 25 -76.59 -54.99 9.56
CA SER A 25 -75.94 -55.41 10.80
C SER A 25 -74.63 -54.64 10.89
N GLY A 26 -74.61 -53.60 11.74
CA GLY A 26 -73.40 -52.86 12.01
C GLY A 26 -72.42 -53.82 12.66
N VAL A 27 -71.42 -54.28 11.91
CA VAL A 27 -70.31 -55.05 12.46
C VAL A 27 -69.71 -54.19 13.55
N ALA A 28 -69.89 -54.62 14.80
CA ALA A 28 -69.49 -53.87 15.97
C ALA A 28 -67.96 -53.91 16.06
N VAL A 29 -67.31 -52.98 15.35
CA VAL A 29 -65.85 -52.96 15.13
C VAL A 29 -65.13 -53.23 16.44
N THR A 30 -64.54 -54.43 16.54
CA THR A 30 -64.12 -54.98 17.81
C THR A 30 -62.96 -54.15 18.38
N PRO A 31 -62.71 -54.17 19.70
CA PRO A 31 -61.54 -53.51 20.27
C PRO A 31 -60.24 -53.96 19.59
N ILE A 32 -60.14 -55.24 19.22
CA ILE A 32 -59.01 -55.80 18.46
C ILE A 32 -58.93 -55.21 17.05
N GLN A 33 -60.04 -55.14 16.30
CA GLN A 33 -60.03 -54.48 14.98
C GLN A 33 -59.56 -53.02 15.06
N LYS A 34 -59.98 -52.26 16.08
CA LYS A 34 -59.52 -50.87 16.25
C LYS A 34 -58.02 -50.77 16.55
N VAL A 35 -57.47 -51.71 17.32
CA VAL A 35 -56.01 -51.81 17.54
C VAL A 35 -55.29 -52.15 16.23
N VAL A 36 -55.80 -53.10 15.44
CA VAL A 36 -55.22 -53.44 14.12
C VAL A 36 -55.28 -52.25 13.16
N THR A 37 -56.37 -51.48 13.13
CA THR A 37 -56.44 -50.23 12.34
C THR A 37 -55.39 -49.23 12.81
N LEU A 38 -55.33 -48.92 14.11
CA LEU A 38 -54.36 -47.98 14.67
C LEU A 38 -52.91 -48.39 14.37
N MET A 39 -52.58 -49.67 14.48
CA MET A 39 -51.24 -50.17 14.16
C MET A 39 -50.96 -50.14 12.65
N SER A 40 -51.97 -50.33 11.81
CA SER A 40 -51.85 -50.19 10.35
C SER A 40 -51.64 -48.72 9.93
N ASP A 41 -52.33 -47.79 10.59
CA ASP A 41 -52.13 -46.34 10.41
C ASP A 41 -50.72 -45.92 10.87
N MET A 42 -50.25 -46.46 12.00
CA MET A 42 -48.87 -46.26 12.48
C MET A 42 -47.83 -46.86 11.51
N LEU A 43 -48.09 -48.04 10.94
CA LEU A 43 -47.22 -48.67 9.94
C LEU A 43 -47.13 -47.82 8.66
N ALA A 44 -48.28 -47.39 8.13
CA ALA A 44 -48.34 -46.54 6.94
C ALA A 44 -47.65 -45.18 7.17
N LYS A 45 -47.86 -44.58 8.35
CA LYS A 45 -47.18 -43.36 8.77
C LYS A 45 -45.66 -43.57 8.91
N GLY A 46 -45.22 -44.66 9.54
CA GLY A 46 -43.80 -44.97 9.72
C GLY A 46 -43.06 -45.17 8.39
N LYS A 47 -43.68 -45.90 7.44
CA LYS A 47 -43.14 -46.04 6.06
C LYS A 47 -43.04 -44.68 5.37
N LYS A 48 -44.10 -43.87 5.41
CA LYS A 48 -44.11 -42.52 4.81
C LYS A 48 -43.06 -41.59 5.46
N GLU A 49 -42.94 -41.56 6.78
CA GLU A 49 -41.92 -40.75 7.46
C GLU A 49 -40.49 -41.20 7.12
N LYS A 50 -40.27 -42.50 6.94
CA LYS A 50 -38.97 -43.05 6.54
C LYS A 50 -38.56 -42.56 5.14
N GLU A 51 -39.48 -42.61 4.19
CA GLU A 51 -39.28 -42.09 2.81
C GLU A 51 -39.13 -40.57 2.79
N GLU A 52 -39.95 -39.84 3.55
CA GLU A 52 -39.84 -38.39 3.69
C GLU A 52 -38.50 -37.95 4.31
N GLU A 53 -37.95 -38.70 5.26
CA GLU A 53 -36.63 -38.44 5.84
C GLU A 53 -35.52 -38.74 4.83
N ALA A 54 -35.61 -39.84 4.08
CA ALA A 54 -34.65 -40.19 3.04
C ALA A 54 -34.57 -39.11 1.94
N ASN A 55 -35.72 -38.64 1.44
CA ASN A 55 -35.76 -37.57 0.43
C ASN A 55 -35.16 -36.25 0.94
N LYS A 56 -35.36 -35.92 2.23
CA LYS A 56 -34.74 -34.74 2.88
C LYS A 56 -33.24 -34.93 3.08
N TYR A 57 -32.79 -36.15 3.39
CA TYR A 57 -31.38 -36.48 3.54
C TYR A 57 -30.63 -36.40 2.21
N THR A 58 -31.17 -36.91 1.09
CA THR A 58 -30.52 -36.80 -0.23
C THR A 58 -30.31 -35.34 -0.66
N ALA A 59 -31.25 -34.44 -0.35
CA ALA A 59 -31.08 -33.00 -0.60
C ALA A 59 -29.96 -32.38 0.30
N PHE A 60 -29.83 -32.85 1.54
CA PHE A 60 -28.74 -32.44 2.44
C PHE A 60 -27.38 -33.01 2.01
N GLU A 61 -27.32 -34.25 1.53
CA GLU A 61 -26.14 -34.90 0.97
C GLU A 61 -25.64 -34.19 -0.30
N GLN A 62 -26.56 -33.76 -1.16
CA GLN A 62 -26.24 -32.90 -2.31
C GLN A 62 -25.65 -31.56 -1.86
N TRP A 63 -26.26 -30.88 -0.88
CA TRP A 63 -25.69 -29.65 -0.30
C TRP A 63 -24.29 -29.88 0.28
N CYS A 64 -24.07 -30.94 1.08
CA CYS A 64 -22.76 -31.30 1.61
C CYS A 64 -21.70 -31.49 0.52
N SER A 65 -22.05 -32.13 -0.60
CA SER A 65 -21.16 -32.34 -1.74
C SER A 65 -20.82 -31.03 -2.46
N ASP A 66 -21.84 -30.21 -2.74
CA ASP A 66 -21.66 -28.94 -3.44
C ASP A 66 -20.95 -27.89 -2.59
N GLU A 67 -21.28 -27.75 -1.30
CA GLU A 67 -20.62 -26.82 -0.37
C GLU A 67 -19.14 -27.19 -0.19
N SER A 68 -18.83 -28.49 0.00
CA SER A 68 -17.44 -28.95 0.11
C SER A 68 -16.65 -28.72 -1.19
N ARG A 69 -17.30 -28.84 -2.36
CA ARG A 69 -16.72 -28.56 -3.68
C ARG A 69 -16.52 -27.06 -3.93
N ILE A 70 -17.45 -26.22 -3.49
CA ILE A 70 -17.38 -24.75 -3.59
C ILE A 70 -16.24 -24.24 -2.71
N LYS A 71 -16.26 -24.55 -1.41
CA LYS A 71 -15.28 -24.04 -0.45
C LYS A 71 -13.85 -24.46 -0.78
N LYS A 72 -13.62 -25.72 -1.19
CA LYS A 72 -12.29 -26.15 -1.69
C LYS A 72 -11.83 -25.38 -2.92
N GLY A 73 -12.77 -24.98 -3.79
CA GLY A 73 -12.48 -24.15 -4.97
C GLY A 73 -12.33 -22.65 -4.67
N GLU A 74 -12.76 -22.18 -3.51
CA GLU A 74 -12.54 -20.82 -3.00
C GLU A 74 -11.19 -20.75 -2.27
N ILE A 75 -10.93 -21.71 -1.37
CA ILE A 75 -9.64 -21.88 -0.67
C ILE A 75 -8.47 -21.97 -1.65
N ALA A 76 -8.55 -22.84 -2.67
CA ALA A 76 -7.48 -23.01 -3.65
C ALA A 76 -7.20 -21.74 -4.49
N LYS A 77 -8.22 -20.90 -4.74
CA LYS A 77 -8.02 -19.58 -5.39
C LYS A 77 -7.42 -18.56 -4.43
N GLY A 78 -7.80 -18.60 -3.15
CA GLY A 78 -7.16 -17.82 -2.09
C GLY A 78 -5.68 -18.14 -2.01
N GLU A 79 -5.31 -19.42 -2.05
CA GLU A 79 -3.91 -19.88 -2.08
C GLU A 79 -3.17 -19.42 -3.35
N GLU A 80 -3.74 -19.58 -4.55
CA GLU A 80 -3.17 -19.06 -5.81
C GLU A 80 -2.96 -17.54 -5.77
N GLN A 81 -3.93 -16.79 -5.22
CA GLN A 81 -3.84 -15.34 -5.05
C GLN A 81 -2.79 -14.95 -3.99
N MET A 82 -2.65 -15.71 -2.90
CA MET A 82 -1.60 -15.53 -1.90
C MET A 82 -0.20 -15.76 -2.50
N GLU A 83 -0.01 -16.78 -3.33
CA GLU A 83 1.27 -17.01 -4.04
C GLU A 83 1.59 -15.85 -5.00
N LEU A 84 0.60 -15.40 -5.78
CA LEU A 84 0.75 -14.27 -6.69
C LEU A 84 1.14 -12.97 -5.97
N LEU A 85 0.46 -12.65 -4.86
CA LEU A 85 0.73 -11.47 -4.04
C LEU A 85 2.13 -11.54 -3.40
N ASN A 86 2.55 -12.69 -2.87
CA ASN A 86 3.92 -12.88 -2.38
C ASN A 86 4.97 -12.63 -3.48
N GLY A 87 4.73 -13.13 -4.70
CA GLY A 87 5.59 -12.87 -5.85
C GLY A 87 5.66 -11.39 -6.25
N GLN A 88 4.56 -10.65 -6.10
CA GLN A 88 4.49 -9.20 -6.33
C GLN A 88 5.24 -8.41 -5.25
N ILE A 89 5.05 -8.76 -3.98
CA ILE A 89 5.76 -8.21 -2.80
C ILE A 89 7.28 -8.34 -2.98
N MET A 90 7.80 -9.56 -3.22
CA MET A 90 9.24 -9.79 -3.40
C MET A 90 9.82 -8.97 -4.57
N LYS A 91 9.06 -8.82 -5.65
CA LYS A 91 9.44 -8.03 -6.83
C LYS A 91 9.42 -6.52 -6.53
N ALA A 92 8.48 -6.03 -5.73
CA ALA A 92 8.42 -4.65 -5.27
C ALA A 92 9.61 -4.32 -4.35
N GLU A 93 9.91 -5.17 -3.36
CA GLU A 93 11.06 -5.02 -2.47
C GLU A 93 12.42 -5.01 -3.20
N ALA A 94 12.60 -5.91 -4.17
CA ALA A 94 13.80 -5.93 -5.01
C ALA A 94 13.94 -4.64 -5.84
N ARG A 95 12.82 -4.13 -6.37
CA ARG A 95 12.78 -2.86 -7.11
C ARG A 95 13.04 -1.65 -6.21
N ILE A 96 12.53 -1.63 -4.99
CA ILE A 96 12.74 -0.54 -4.02
C ILE A 96 14.20 -0.44 -3.60
N ARG A 97 14.88 -1.59 -3.41
CA ARG A 97 16.34 -1.65 -3.19
C ARG A 97 17.11 -1.08 -4.37
N GLY A 98 16.99 -1.69 -5.56
CA GLY A 98 17.74 -1.23 -6.74
C GLY A 98 17.45 0.22 -7.18
N LEU A 99 16.26 0.75 -6.89
CA LEU A 99 15.97 2.18 -7.06
C LEU A 99 16.68 3.05 -6.01
N SER A 100 16.79 2.60 -4.77
CA SER A 100 17.49 3.32 -3.70
C SER A 100 19.00 3.33 -3.92
N ASP A 101 19.57 2.19 -4.27
CA ASP A 101 20.99 2.04 -4.58
C ASP A 101 21.38 2.98 -5.73
N ARG A 102 20.55 3.03 -6.79
CA ARG A 102 20.79 3.92 -7.94
C ARG A 102 20.48 5.40 -7.68
N ILE A 103 19.70 5.73 -6.64
CA ILE A 103 19.55 7.11 -6.18
C ILE A 103 20.83 7.54 -5.46
N GLN A 104 21.34 6.73 -4.52
CA GLN A 104 22.59 7.03 -3.81
C GLN A 104 23.78 7.20 -4.76
N GLU A 105 23.92 6.31 -5.76
CA GLU A 105 24.98 6.42 -6.77
C GLU A 105 24.95 7.78 -7.50
N LEU A 106 23.76 8.26 -7.86
CA LEU A 106 23.59 9.55 -8.53
C LEU A 106 23.78 10.73 -7.57
N ASP A 107 23.32 10.64 -6.31
CA ASP A 107 23.56 11.66 -5.28
C ASP A 107 25.07 11.81 -4.98
N GLU A 108 25.82 10.70 -4.97
CA GLU A 108 27.27 10.70 -4.83
C GLU A 108 27.97 11.35 -6.03
N ASP A 109 27.58 11.02 -7.26
CA ASP A 109 28.15 11.62 -8.48
C ASP A 109 27.86 13.12 -8.60
N VAL A 110 26.63 13.54 -8.30
CA VAL A 110 26.24 14.94 -8.14
C VAL A 110 27.10 15.62 -7.07
N GLY A 111 27.39 14.94 -5.97
CA GLY A 111 28.30 15.38 -4.91
C GLY A 111 29.79 15.39 -5.28
N ARG A 112 30.20 14.73 -6.38
CA ARG A 112 31.54 14.82 -6.99
C ARG A 112 31.60 16.01 -7.94
N TRP A 113 30.71 16.09 -8.92
CA TRP A 113 30.69 17.17 -9.92
C TRP A 113 30.52 18.57 -9.31
N LYS A 114 29.71 18.70 -8.24
CA LYS A 114 29.57 19.97 -7.49
C LYS A 114 30.88 20.40 -6.79
N LYS A 115 31.80 19.48 -6.48
CA LYS A 115 33.16 19.79 -5.98
C LYS A 115 34.13 20.07 -7.12
N ASP A 116 34.07 19.30 -8.20
CA ASP A 116 34.93 19.49 -9.38
C ASP A 116 34.69 20.85 -10.02
N ALA A 117 33.43 21.28 -10.13
CA ALA A 117 33.05 22.62 -10.60
C ALA A 117 33.59 23.75 -9.68
N ALA A 118 33.54 23.55 -8.35
CA ALA A 118 34.09 24.50 -7.39
C ALA A 118 35.63 24.59 -7.48
N ALA A 119 36.31 23.45 -7.66
CA ALA A 119 37.76 23.39 -7.86
C ALA A 119 38.19 24.03 -9.17
N ALA A 120 37.46 23.78 -10.27
CA ALA A 120 37.69 24.45 -11.55
C ALA A 120 37.51 25.97 -11.43
N THR A 121 36.51 26.44 -10.66
CA THR A 121 36.27 27.87 -10.40
C THR A 121 37.42 28.50 -9.58
N ASP A 122 37.93 27.81 -8.57
CA ASP A 122 39.07 28.26 -7.75
C ASP A 122 40.38 28.33 -8.56
N VAL A 123 40.63 27.38 -9.47
CA VAL A 123 41.76 27.45 -10.41
C VAL A 123 41.57 28.63 -11.38
N ARG A 124 40.41 28.73 -12.03
CA ARG A 124 40.12 29.76 -13.03
C ARG A 124 40.16 31.18 -12.46
N THR A 125 39.78 31.39 -11.20
CA THR A 125 39.90 32.71 -10.57
C THR A 125 41.35 33.12 -10.28
N LYS A 126 42.26 32.16 -10.06
CA LYS A 126 43.71 32.41 -9.92
C LYS A 126 44.34 32.71 -11.28
N GLU A 127 44.05 31.89 -12.29
CA GLU A 127 44.47 32.12 -13.68
C GLU A 127 44.04 33.50 -14.19
N ASP A 128 42.79 33.91 -13.92
CA ASP A 128 42.27 35.22 -14.36
C ASP A 128 42.98 36.40 -13.68
N ALA A 129 43.46 36.21 -12.45
CA ALA A 129 44.26 37.21 -11.73
C ALA A 129 45.70 37.29 -12.27
N ASP A 130 46.36 36.15 -12.44
CA ASP A 130 47.73 36.07 -12.97
C ASP A 130 47.80 36.56 -14.43
N TYR A 131 46.78 36.24 -15.24
CA TYR A 131 46.60 36.78 -16.58
C TYR A 131 46.47 38.31 -16.57
N ARG A 132 45.63 38.88 -15.70
CA ARG A 132 45.45 40.34 -15.59
C ARG A 132 46.74 41.05 -15.19
N ALA A 133 47.47 40.51 -14.22
CA ALA A 133 48.76 41.06 -13.79
C ALA A 133 49.77 41.04 -14.94
N THR A 134 49.96 39.88 -15.59
CA THR A 134 50.90 39.73 -16.72
C THR A 134 50.51 40.60 -17.92
N LEU A 135 49.21 40.73 -18.21
CA LEU A 135 48.68 41.62 -19.24
C LEU A 135 48.94 43.11 -18.92
N GLN A 136 48.82 43.51 -17.65
CA GLN A 136 49.15 44.86 -17.21
C GLN A 136 50.65 45.12 -17.37
N ASP A 137 51.52 44.24 -16.85
CA ASP A 137 52.98 44.36 -16.96
C ASP A 137 53.45 44.46 -18.42
N TYR A 138 52.90 43.64 -19.32
CA TYR A 138 53.18 43.74 -20.76
C TYR A 138 52.64 45.03 -21.38
N SER A 139 51.49 45.53 -20.94
CA SER A 139 50.93 46.80 -21.45
C SER A 139 51.78 47.99 -21.04
N GLU A 140 52.09 48.12 -19.74
CA GLU A 140 52.95 49.19 -19.22
C GLU A 140 54.36 49.13 -19.82
N SER A 141 54.91 47.92 -20.07
CA SER A 141 56.18 47.74 -20.76
C SER A 141 56.15 48.22 -22.21
N VAL A 142 55.11 47.88 -22.97
CA VAL A 142 54.93 48.31 -24.38
C VAL A 142 54.74 49.82 -24.47
N ASP A 143 53.96 50.42 -23.57
CA ASP A 143 53.73 51.87 -23.55
C ASP A 143 55.01 52.61 -23.14
N ALA A 144 55.72 52.16 -22.10
CA ALA A 144 56.98 52.73 -21.67
C ALA A 144 58.07 52.66 -22.76
N MET A 145 58.14 51.56 -23.51
CA MET A 145 59.03 51.42 -24.67
C MET A 145 58.58 52.29 -25.85
N THR A 146 57.28 52.37 -26.14
CA THR A 146 56.73 53.22 -27.21
C THR A 146 57.06 54.70 -26.97
N GLU A 147 56.89 55.18 -25.73
CA GLU A 147 57.30 56.53 -25.34
C GLU A 147 58.83 56.71 -25.36
N ALA A 148 59.61 55.73 -24.91
CA ALA A 148 61.08 55.78 -24.96
C ALA A 148 61.60 55.92 -26.40
N ILE A 149 61.06 55.12 -27.33
CA ILE A 149 61.34 55.20 -28.77
C ILE A 149 60.93 56.58 -29.32
N SER A 150 59.77 57.11 -28.90
CA SER A 150 59.29 58.45 -29.30
C SER A 150 60.23 59.57 -28.83
N VAL A 151 60.69 59.53 -27.58
CA VAL A 151 61.65 60.50 -27.02
C VAL A 151 62.99 60.40 -27.76
N LEU A 152 63.54 59.20 -27.94
CA LEU A 152 64.83 59.02 -28.61
C LEU A 152 64.80 59.41 -30.09
N LYS A 153 63.70 59.13 -30.82
CA LYS A 153 63.53 59.57 -32.22
C LYS A 153 63.37 61.09 -32.34
N LYS A 154 62.69 61.76 -31.40
CA LYS A 154 62.62 63.25 -31.36
C LYS A 154 63.96 63.92 -31.06
N GLN A 155 64.91 63.16 -30.53
CA GLN A 155 66.23 63.61 -30.09
C GLN A 155 67.35 63.20 -31.06
N ALA A 156 66.98 62.79 -32.29
CA ALA A 156 67.84 62.35 -33.37
C ALA A 156 68.33 63.51 -34.26
N TYR A 157 69.15 64.39 -33.68
CA TYR A 157 69.83 65.50 -34.35
C TYR A 157 71.15 65.82 -33.64
N ASP A 158 72.07 66.49 -34.33
CA ASP A 158 73.40 66.82 -33.81
C ASP A 158 73.31 67.82 -32.65
N ARG A 159 73.87 67.45 -31.50
CA ARG A 159 73.78 68.22 -30.25
C ARG A 159 74.91 67.85 -29.28
N PRO A 160 75.26 68.71 -28.30
CA PRO A 160 76.31 68.40 -27.33
C PRO A 160 75.99 67.12 -26.53
N GLN A 161 77.00 66.27 -26.38
CA GLN A 161 76.96 64.95 -25.73
C GLN A 161 76.29 64.97 -24.34
N THR A 162 76.43 66.07 -23.59
CA THR A 162 75.80 66.28 -22.28
C THR A 162 74.28 66.24 -22.31
N GLU A 163 73.64 66.79 -23.35
CA GLU A 163 72.18 66.77 -23.51
C GLU A 163 71.67 65.39 -23.97
N LEU A 164 72.50 64.62 -24.67
CA LEU A 164 72.19 63.24 -25.04
C LEU A 164 72.19 62.33 -23.81
N VAL A 165 73.23 62.43 -22.98
CA VAL A 165 73.33 61.70 -21.70
C VAL A 165 72.15 62.03 -20.77
N GLN A 166 71.75 63.30 -20.65
CA GLN A 166 70.58 63.66 -19.83
C GLN A 166 69.26 63.07 -20.35
N ALA A 167 69.02 63.08 -21.67
CA ALA A 167 67.82 62.49 -22.25
C ALA A 167 67.77 60.96 -22.04
N LEU A 168 68.89 60.27 -22.22
CA LEU A 168 69.02 58.82 -21.96
C LEU A 168 68.79 58.48 -20.49
N LEU A 169 69.36 59.26 -19.56
CA LEU A 169 69.14 59.08 -18.11
C LEU A 169 67.67 59.31 -17.71
N GLN A 170 66.95 60.24 -18.35
CA GLN A 170 65.51 60.42 -18.12
C GLN A 170 64.69 59.23 -18.63
N VAL A 171 65.04 58.65 -19.78
CA VAL A 171 64.39 57.44 -20.31
C VAL A 171 64.68 56.22 -19.42
N GLN A 172 65.93 56.02 -19.00
CA GLN A 172 66.35 54.89 -18.18
C GLN A 172 65.68 54.85 -16.80
N LYS A 173 65.41 56.03 -16.20
CA LYS A 173 64.78 56.16 -14.87
C LYS A 173 63.29 55.81 -14.83
N ARG A 174 62.66 55.45 -15.96
CA ARG A 174 61.24 55.11 -16.04
C ARG A 174 60.95 53.77 -15.35
N PRO A 175 59.96 53.68 -14.44
CA PRO A 175 59.72 52.48 -13.65
C PRO A 175 59.31 51.29 -14.53
N ALA A 176 58.35 51.47 -15.44
CA ALA A 176 57.84 50.43 -16.35
C ALA A 176 58.77 50.05 -17.53
N LEU A 177 59.98 50.61 -17.63
CA LEU A 177 60.91 50.18 -18.68
C LEU A 177 61.49 48.78 -18.34
N PRO A 178 61.50 47.79 -19.25
CA PRO A 178 62.03 46.46 -18.95
C PRO A 178 63.48 46.46 -18.45
N ALA A 179 63.84 45.47 -17.63
CA ALA A 179 65.20 45.37 -17.06
C ALA A 179 66.28 45.23 -18.16
N THR A 180 65.99 44.49 -19.23
CA THR A 180 66.84 44.37 -20.42
C THR A 180 67.08 45.73 -21.09
N ALA A 181 66.02 46.53 -21.28
CA ALA A 181 66.12 47.89 -21.82
C ALA A 181 66.93 48.83 -20.90
N LYS A 182 66.71 48.77 -19.58
CA LYS A 182 67.48 49.56 -18.60
C LYS A 182 68.98 49.23 -18.60
N THR A 183 69.32 47.95 -18.77
CA THR A 183 70.72 47.48 -18.87
C THR A 183 71.35 47.85 -20.21
N ALA A 184 70.63 47.75 -21.33
CA ALA A 184 71.12 48.21 -22.63
C ALA A 184 71.39 49.73 -22.64
N LEU A 185 70.51 50.52 -22.03
CA LEU A 185 70.71 51.96 -21.82
C LEU A 185 71.89 52.24 -20.87
N ALA A 186 72.12 51.42 -19.84
CA ALA A 186 73.27 51.55 -18.94
C ALA A 186 74.60 51.32 -19.68
N ALA A 187 74.69 50.24 -20.47
CA ALA A 187 75.87 49.91 -21.25
C ALA A 187 76.18 50.99 -22.30
N PHE A 188 75.17 51.49 -23.01
CA PHE A 188 75.33 52.60 -23.96
C PHE A 188 75.77 53.89 -23.26
N LEU A 189 75.21 54.21 -22.09
CA LEU A 189 75.63 55.36 -21.28
C LEU A 189 77.09 55.26 -20.80
N GLN A 190 77.55 54.06 -20.43
CA GLN A 190 78.96 53.82 -20.07
C GLN A 190 79.89 53.94 -21.29
N GLN A 191 79.49 53.40 -22.45
CA GLN A 191 80.25 53.53 -23.70
C GLN A 191 80.27 54.99 -24.23
N ALA A 192 79.27 55.80 -23.88
CA ALA A 192 79.17 57.22 -24.23
C ALA A 192 79.79 58.16 -23.17
N GLN A 193 80.46 57.65 -22.12
CA GLN A 193 81.27 58.46 -21.22
C GLN A 193 82.70 58.63 -21.77
N PRO A 194 83.29 59.84 -21.77
CA PRO A 194 84.70 60.00 -22.08
C PRO A 194 85.56 59.31 -21.02
N SER A 195 86.61 58.61 -21.45
CA SER A 195 87.56 57.97 -20.53
C SER A 195 88.29 59.02 -19.69
N VAL A 196 88.30 58.84 -18.37
CA VAL A 196 88.91 59.80 -17.44
C VAL A 196 90.42 59.93 -17.67
N ASP A 197 91.06 58.85 -18.14
CA ASP A 197 92.47 58.80 -18.54
C ASP A 197 92.81 59.68 -19.78
N ALA A 198 91.82 60.28 -20.44
CA ALA A 198 92.01 61.19 -21.58
C ALA A 198 92.04 62.68 -21.20
N MET A 199 92.01 63.03 -19.90
CA MET A 199 92.10 64.42 -19.42
C MET A 199 93.50 64.77 -18.88
N PRO A 200 94.37 65.46 -19.66
CA PRO A 200 95.63 65.99 -19.14
C PRO A 200 95.39 67.19 -18.22
N ASP A 201 96.02 67.16 -17.05
CA ASP A 201 95.76 68.02 -15.87
C ASP A 201 96.34 69.46 -15.96
N ASP A 202 96.34 70.07 -17.15
CA ASP A 202 97.11 71.30 -17.42
C ASP A 202 96.38 72.33 -18.31
N ARG A 203 95.06 72.48 -18.13
CA ARG A 203 94.24 73.48 -18.84
C ARG A 203 93.15 74.17 -17.99
N LEU A 204 93.56 74.77 -16.87
CA LEU A 204 92.83 75.95 -16.38
C LEU A 204 93.12 77.15 -17.33
N PHE A 205 92.13 78.04 -17.47
CA PHE A 205 92.20 79.27 -18.28
C PHE A 205 92.45 79.10 -19.78
N ASN A 206 91.42 78.71 -20.53
CA ASN A 206 91.09 79.35 -21.81
C ASN A 206 89.61 79.15 -22.16
N LYS A 207 89.07 79.88 -23.15
CA LYS A 207 87.67 79.72 -23.59
C LYS A 207 87.42 78.28 -24.04
N ALA A 208 86.24 77.76 -23.70
CA ALA A 208 85.82 76.42 -24.12
C ALA A 208 85.87 76.29 -25.66
N PRO A 209 86.57 75.28 -26.21
CA PRO A 209 86.31 74.82 -27.56
C PRO A 209 84.86 74.35 -27.62
N GLU A 210 84.12 74.77 -28.65
CA GLU A 210 82.77 74.25 -28.88
C GLU A 210 82.87 72.73 -29.05
N ALA A 211 82.12 71.99 -28.23
CA ALA A 211 82.32 70.56 -28.09
C ALA A 211 82.07 69.86 -29.44
N TYR A 212 82.96 68.93 -29.80
CA TYR A 212 82.82 68.08 -30.97
C TYR A 212 81.38 67.56 -31.09
N ALA A 213 80.74 67.82 -32.23
CA ALA A 213 79.39 67.33 -32.48
C ALA A 213 79.39 65.81 -32.38
N TYR A 214 78.68 65.27 -31.40
CA TYR A 214 78.52 63.84 -31.22
C TYR A 214 77.54 63.36 -32.29
N GLU A 215 78.07 62.79 -33.38
CA GLU A 215 77.27 62.17 -34.44
C GLU A 215 76.34 61.12 -33.84
N PHE A 216 75.07 61.11 -34.25
CA PHE A 216 73.99 60.40 -33.55
C PHE A 216 74.07 58.86 -33.67
N GLN A 217 74.94 58.22 -32.87
CA GLN A 217 75.10 56.75 -32.84
C GLN A 217 73.97 55.99 -32.11
N SER A 218 72.94 56.69 -31.62
CA SER A 218 71.83 56.07 -30.86
C SER A 218 70.91 55.14 -31.69
N GLY A 219 71.12 55.04 -33.01
CA GLY A 219 70.30 54.23 -33.91
C GLY A 219 70.15 52.77 -33.46
N GLY A 220 71.24 52.13 -33.04
CA GLY A 220 71.22 50.74 -32.55
C GLY A 220 70.43 50.56 -31.24
N VAL A 221 70.40 51.56 -30.37
CA VAL A 221 69.58 51.55 -29.14
C VAL A 221 68.10 51.68 -29.48
N VAL A 222 67.76 52.54 -30.46
CA VAL A 222 66.38 52.67 -30.95
C VAL A 222 65.92 51.39 -31.65
N GLU A 223 66.77 50.74 -32.45
CA GLU A 223 66.47 49.46 -33.09
C GLU A 223 66.28 48.34 -32.07
N MET A 224 67.11 48.27 -31.03
CA MET A 224 66.96 47.30 -29.93
C MET A 224 65.65 47.52 -29.15
N LEU A 225 65.30 48.77 -28.85
CA LEU A 225 64.03 49.08 -28.18
C LEU A 225 62.81 48.77 -29.06
N VAL A 226 62.90 48.95 -30.38
CA VAL A 226 61.84 48.52 -31.32
C VAL A 226 61.70 47.00 -31.29
N LYS A 227 62.78 46.23 -31.46
CA LYS A 227 62.73 44.76 -31.42
C LYS A 227 62.16 44.23 -30.10
N LEU A 228 62.55 44.82 -28.96
CA LEU A 228 62.03 44.43 -27.65
C LEU A 228 60.55 44.81 -27.48
N LYS A 229 60.10 45.95 -28.04
CA LYS A 229 58.69 46.33 -28.06
C LYS A 229 57.88 45.32 -28.89
N ASP A 230 58.36 44.97 -30.08
CA ASP A 230 57.70 44.02 -30.98
C ASP A 230 57.62 42.61 -30.34
N GLU A 231 58.66 42.20 -29.60
CA GLU A 231 58.65 40.96 -28.80
C GLU A 231 57.59 41.01 -27.69
N PHE A 232 57.50 42.11 -26.93
CA PHE A 232 56.47 42.26 -25.88
C PHE A 232 55.04 42.37 -26.44
N GLU A 233 54.83 43.02 -27.60
CA GLU A 233 53.53 43.04 -28.29
C GLU A 233 53.15 41.63 -28.80
N THR A 234 54.14 40.86 -29.26
CA THR A 234 53.95 39.45 -29.63
C THR A 234 53.56 38.61 -28.39
N LYS A 235 54.32 38.71 -27.29
CA LYS A 235 54.03 37.98 -26.04
C LYS A 235 52.68 38.36 -25.41
N LYS A 236 52.28 39.63 -25.51
CA LYS A 236 50.94 40.10 -25.12
C LYS A 236 49.84 39.49 -25.98
N SER A 237 50.08 39.34 -27.29
CA SER A 237 49.13 38.72 -28.22
C SER A 237 49.01 37.20 -28.02
N GLU A 238 50.14 36.52 -27.76
CA GLU A 238 50.17 35.11 -27.35
C GLU A 238 49.39 34.90 -26.05
N LEU A 239 49.66 35.72 -25.02
CA LEU A 239 48.98 35.65 -23.72
C LEU A 239 47.45 35.81 -23.86
N MET A 240 46.98 36.75 -24.68
CA MET A 240 45.54 36.89 -24.99
C MET A 240 44.97 35.67 -25.72
N ALA A 241 45.74 35.03 -26.60
CA ALA A 241 45.30 33.85 -27.34
C ALA A 241 45.21 32.60 -26.47
N GLU A 242 46.15 32.40 -25.54
CA GLU A 242 46.06 31.29 -24.57
C GLU A 242 44.95 31.50 -23.54
N GLU A 243 44.75 32.74 -23.07
CA GLU A 243 43.62 33.09 -22.18
C GLU A 243 42.26 32.78 -22.81
N LEU A 244 42.05 33.08 -24.09
CA LEU A 244 40.81 32.75 -24.79
C LEU A 244 40.57 31.23 -24.86
N LYS A 245 41.63 30.42 -25.02
CA LYS A 245 41.52 28.96 -24.94
C LYS A 245 41.21 28.49 -23.51
N ALA A 246 41.86 29.07 -22.50
CA ALA A 246 41.64 28.73 -21.10
C ALA A 246 40.20 29.03 -20.65
N LYS A 247 39.69 30.23 -20.98
CA LYS A 247 38.26 30.57 -20.77
C LYS A 247 37.33 29.58 -21.46
N HIS A 248 37.54 29.31 -22.75
CA HIS A 248 36.66 28.39 -23.47
C HIS A 248 36.71 26.95 -22.93
N ALA A 249 37.89 26.45 -22.56
CA ALA A 249 38.03 25.13 -21.93
C ALA A 249 37.31 25.06 -20.57
N TYR A 250 37.42 26.10 -19.75
CA TYR A 250 36.67 26.24 -18.50
C TYR A 250 35.15 26.27 -18.74
N GLU A 251 34.68 27.09 -19.68
CA GLU A 251 33.25 27.18 -20.04
C GLU A 251 32.69 25.83 -20.48
N MET A 252 33.42 25.08 -21.31
CA MET A 252 33.02 23.74 -21.76
C MET A 252 32.96 22.72 -20.60
N ILE A 253 33.92 22.76 -19.67
CA ILE A 253 33.91 21.89 -18.49
C ILE A 253 32.74 22.24 -17.57
N MET A 254 32.51 23.53 -17.32
CA MET A 254 31.41 24.00 -16.46
C MET A 254 30.03 23.69 -17.05
N GLN A 255 29.87 23.81 -18.36
CA GLN A 255 28.64 23.37 -19.05
C GLN A 255 28.44 21.86 -18.87
N GLN A 256 29.47 21.05 -19.14
CA GLN A 256 29.38 19.59 -19.02
C GLN A 256 29.05 19.13 -17.58
N LEU A 257 29.65 19.75 -16.55
CA LEU A 257 29.36 19.45 -15.15
C LEU A 257 27.95 19.90 -14.74
N THR A 258 27.45 21.00 -15.32
CA THR A 258 26.06 21.47 -15.13
C THR A 258 25.07 20.52 -15.78
N ASP A 259 25.27 20.17 -17.05
CA ASP A 259 24.43 19.23 -17.80
C ASP A 259 24.36 17.87 -17.10
N ASN A 260 25.51 17.33 -16.66
CA ASN A 260 25.57 16.08 -15.90
C ASN A 260 24.75 16.17 -14.60
N THR A 261 24.92 17.27 -13.86
CA THR A 261 24.21 17.53 -12.61
C THR A 261 22.70 17.59 -12.81
N GLU A 262 22.20 18.40 -13.76
CA GLU A 262 20.77 18.54 -14.02
C GLU A 262 20.14 17.23 -14.50
N ASN A 263 20.84 16.47 -15.36
CA ASN A 263 20.36 15.16 -15.81
C ASN A 263 20.29 14.14 -14.66
N ALA A 264 21.25 14.15 -13.75
CA ALA A 264 21.23 13.29 -12.57
C ALA A 264 20.16 13.70 -11.55
N ASP A 265 20.06 14.99 -11.19
CA ASP A 265 19.02 15.52 -10.28
C ASP A 265 17.59 15.21 -10.85
N HIS A 266 17.40 15.27 -12.17
CA HIS A 266 16.16 14.87 -12.85
C HIS A 266 15.90 13.36 -12.78
N GLU A 267 16.92 12.50 -12.95
CA GLU A 267 16.78 11.05 -12.80
C GLU A 267 16.58 10.61 -11.34
N ILE A 268 17.21 11.27 -10.37
CA ILE A 268 16.98 11.09 -8.93
C ILE A 268 15.50 11.39 -8.61
N SER A 269 14.96 12.49 -9.12
CA SER A 269 13.55 12.87 -8.94
C SER A 269 12.57 11.83 -9.52
N LYS A 270 12.82 11.34 -10.74
CA LYS A 270 12.03 10.25 -11.35
C LYS A 270 12.11 8.97 -10.54
N LYS A 271 13.32 8.52 -10.17
CA LYS A 271 13.53 7.27 -9.42
C LYS A 271 12.94 7.34 -8.02
N THR A 272 13.02 8.50 -7.35
CA THR A 272 12.39 8.74 -6.05
C THR A 272 10.86 8.65 -6.15
N THR A 273 10.26 9.30 -7.16
CA THR A 273 8.82 9.22 -7.43
C THR A 273 8.38 7.78 -7.73
N LEU A 274 9.17 7.04 -8.51
CA LEU A 274 8.91 5.64 -8.83
C LEU A 274 9.08 4.71 -7.62
N ARG A 275 10.05 4.97 -6.75
CA ARG A 275 10.27 4.26 -5.49
C ARG A 275 9.06 4.44 -4.57
N ALA A 276 8.60 5.67 -4.37
CA ALA A 276 7.42 5.97 -3.56
C ALA A 276 6.16 5.24 -4.07
N LYS A 277 5.92 5.24 -5.40
CA LYS A 277 4.83 4.46 -6.01
C LYS A 277 4.99 2.96 -5.80
N THR A 278 6.21 2.43 -5.86
CA THR A 278 6.48 1.01 -5.62
C THR A 278 6.28 0.64 -4.14
N GLN A 279 6.60 1.55 -3.21
CA GLN A 279 6.32 1.38 -1.77
C GLN A 279 4.81 1.43 -1.47
N GLN A 280 4.04 2.24 -2.20
CA GLN A 280 2.58 2.23 -2.09
C GLN A 280 1.99 0.88 -2.54
N SER A 281 2.39 0.36 -3.72
CA SER A 281 1.94 -0.95 -4.19
C SER A 281 2.38 -2.08 -3.25
N LEU A 282 3.60 -2.03 -2.70
CA LEU A 282 4.05 -3.00 -1.69
C LEU A 282 3.11 -3.06 -0.47
N ALA A 283 2.70 -1.91 0.05
CA ALA A 283 1.78 -1.84 1.19
C ALA A 283 0.35 -2.31 0.82
N GLU A 284 -0.10 -2.03 -0.41
CA GLU A 284 -1.38 -2.51 -0.95
C GLU A 284 -1.38 -4.04 -1.12
N ASP A 285 -0.34 -4.60 -1.74
CA ASP A 285 -0.15 -6.05 -1.92
C ASP A 285 -0.04 -6.78 -0.58
N GLN A 286 0.66 -6.20 0.42
CA GLN A 286 0.72 -6.72 1.79
C GLN A 286 -0.64 -6.69 2.50
N GLY A 287 -1.42 -5.61 2.34
CA GLY A 287 -2.77 -5.52 2.89
C GLY A 287 -3.73 -6.52 2.26
N ASN A 288 -3.66 -6.68 0.93
CA ASN A 288 -4.41 -7.68 0.17
C ASN A 288 -4.03 -9.10 0.60
N LEU A 289 -2.74 -9.39 0.78
CA LEU A 289 -2.26 -10.69 1.24
C LEU A 289 -2.83 -11.04 2.62
N ALA A 290 -2.83 -10.09 3.57
CA ALA A 290 -3.41 -10.29 4.89
C ALA A 290 -4.93 -10.53 4.84
N ALA A 291 -5.65 -9.80 3.98
CA ALA A 291 -7.09 -9.98 3.78
C ALA A 291 -7.42 -11.36 3.18
N THR A 292 -6.78 -11.74 2.06
CA THR A 292 -6.99 -13.05 1.41
C THR A 292 -6.57 -14.21 2.32
N THR A 293 -5.50 -14.05 3.11
CA THR A 293 -5.09 -15.05 4.12
C THR A 293 -6.22 -15.31 5.10
N LYS A 294 -6.84 -14.23 5.63
CA LYS A 294 -7.95 -14.32 6.58
C LYS A 294 -9.20 -14.94 5.95
N GLU A 295 -9.60 -14.54 4.75
CA GLU A 295 -10.75 -15.12 4.04
C GLU A 295 -10.55 -16.63 3.82
N ARG A 296 -9.34 -17.04 3.42
CA ARG A 296 -8.95 -18.46 3.22
C ARG A 296 -8.94 -19.26 4.54
N ASP A 297 -8.57 -18.65 5.67
CA ASP A 297 -8.72 -19.27 7.01
C ASP A 297 -10.18 -19.40 7.46
N GLU A 298 -11.02 -18.38 7.20
CA GLU A 298 -12.46 -18.42 7.53
C GLU A 298 -13.20 -19.47 6.67
N ASP A 299 -12.88 -19.58 5.37
CA ASP A 299 -13.43 -20.61 4.48
C ASP A 299 -12.94 -22.03 4.82
N GLN A 300 -11.66 -22.20 5.20
CA GLN A 300 -11.15 -23.49 5.66
C GLN A 300 -11.87 -23.94 6.94
N LYS A 301 -12.03 -23.05 7.92
CA LYS A 301 -12.80 -23.34 9.13
C LYS A 301 -14.26 -23.72 8.82
N TYR A 302 -14.91 -22.98 7.92
CA TYR A 302 -16.28 -23.29 7.51
C TYR A 302 -16.38 -24.65 6.80
N LEU A 303 -15.41 -25.00 5.95
CA LEU A 303 -15.32 -26.31 5.31
C LEU A 303 -15.17 -27.45 6.34
N ASP A 304 -14.39 -27.26 7.39
CA ASP A 304 -14.21 -28.24 8.46
C ASP A 304 -15.48 -28.40 9.32
N ASP A 305 -16.10 -27.29 9.75
CA ASP A 305 -17.38 -27.27 10.49
C ASP A 305 -18.50 -27.94 9.66
N ALA A 306 -18.59 -27.63 8.36
CA ALA A 306 -19.56 -28.24 7.44
C ALA A 306 -19.29 -29.74 7.25
N THR A 307 -18.03 -30.14 7.07
CA THR A 307 -17.64 -31.55 6.93
C THR A 307 -17.98 -32.36 8.18
N GLY A 308 -17.73 -31.80 9.37
CA GLY A 308 -18.13 -32.38 10.65
C GLY A 308 -19.65 -32.53 10.79
N LEU A 309 -20.41 -31.50 10.43
CA LEU A 309 -21.88 -31.54 10.42
C LEU A 309 -22.41 -32.61 9.46
N CYS A 310 -21.86 -32.70 8.24
CA CYS A 310 -22.24 -33.69 7.24
C CYS A 310 -21.97 -35.13 7.72
N SER A 311 -20.79 -35.38 8.30
CA SER A 311 -20.44 -36.69 8.88
C SER A 311 -21.38 -37.07 10.03
N LEU A 312 -21.63 -36.14 10.97
CA LEU A 312 -22.56 -36.37 12.07
C LEU A 312 -23.96 -36.70 11.55
N LYS A 313 -24.47 -35.95 10.56
CA LYS A 313 -25.81 -36.16 10.00
C LYS A 313 -25.94 -37.47 9.21
N ALA A 314 -24.87 -37.97 8.59
CA ALA A 314 -24.87 -39.27 7.92
C ALA A 314 -25.10 -40.42 8.90
N GLU A 315 -24.36 -40.46 10.02
CA GLU A 315 -24.56 -41.50 11.06
C GLU A 315 -25.90 -41.34 11.80
N ASP A 316 -26.32 -40.08 12.06
CA ASP A 316 -27.62 -39.73 12.65
C ASP A 316 -28.79 -40.27 11.78
N PHE A 317 -28.71 -40.09 10.45
CA PHE A 317 -29.68 -40.62 9.48
C PHE A 317 -29.65 -42.15 9.38
N LYS A 318 -28.47 -42.74 9.19
CA LYS A 318 -28.22 -44.19 9.11
C LYS A 318 -28.77 -44.93 10.33
N SER A 319 -28.55 -44.40 11.53
CA SER A 319 -29.08 -44.93 12.79
C SER A 319 -30.62 -44.90 12.82
N ARG A 320 -31.24 -43.76 12.49
CA ARG A 320 -32.71 -43.60 12.44
C ARG A 320 -33.37 -44.48 11.38
N GLN A 321 -32.74 -44.66 10.22
CA GLN A 321 -33.25 -45.49 9.13
C GLN A 321 -33.19 -46.98 9.44
N ALA A 322 -32.18 -47.42 10.21
CA ALA A 322 -32.11 -48.77 10.77
C ALA A 322 -33.21 -48.98 11.82
N LEU A 323 -33.29 -48.10 12.82
CA LEU A 323 -34.29 -48.17 13.89
C LEU A 323 -35.73 -48.15 13.33
N ARG A 324 -36.05 -47.24 12.40
CA ARG A 324 -37.35 -47.23 11.70
C ARG A 324 -37.61 -48.51 10.90
N ALA A 325 -36.58 -49.16 10.35
CA ALA A 325 -36.77 -50.45 9.67
C ALA A 325 -37.18 -51.56 10.65
N GLU A 326 -36.56 -51.58 11.84
CA GLU A 326 -36.89 -52.52 12.91
C GLU A 326 -38.26 -52.25 13.53
N GLU A 327 -38.64 -50.98 13.73
CA GLU A 327 -39.99 -50.57 14.14
C GLU A 327 -41.05 -51.02 13.13
N ILE A 328 -40.84 -50.75 11.83
CA ILE A 328 -41.76 -51.16 10.75
C ILE A 328 -41.93 -52.69 10.73
N LYS A 329 -40.83 -53.45 10.80
CA LYS A 329 -40.86 -54.91 10.84
C LYS A 329 -41.57 -55.45 12.09
N THR A 330 -41.32 -54.84 13.25
CA THR A 330 -41.98 -55.19 14.52
C THR A 330 -43.48 -54.92 14.47
N LEU A 331 -43.90 -53.79 13.87
CA LEU A 331 -45.31 -53.47 13.65
C LEU A 331 -45.98 -54.48 12.69
N GLU A 332 -45.33 -54.87 11.59
CA GLU A 332 -45.84 -55.89 10.67
C GLU A 332 -46.03 -57.25 11.36
N GLN A 333 -45.05 -57.68 12.17
CA GLN A 333 -45.14 -58.91 12.96
C GLN A 333 -46.26 -58.83 14.01
N ALA A 334 -46.38 -57.72 14.73
CA ALA A 334 -47.42 -57.55 15.74
C ALA A 334 -48.83 -57.47 15.13
N ILE A 335 -48.99 -56.80 13.98
CA ILE A 335 -50.24 -56.82 13.20
C ILE A 335 -50.57 -58.25 12.77
N SER A 336 -49.60 -59.02 12.27
CA SER A 336 -49.78 -60.43 11.87
C SER A 336 -50.22 -61.32 13.04
N ILE A 337 -49.62 -61.15 14.22
CA ILE A 337 -49.99 -61.91 15.43
C ILE A 337 -51.41 -61.53 15.91
N ILE A 338 -51.72 -60.24 16.01
CA ILE A 338 -53.01 -59.75 16.54
C ILE A 338 -54.18 -60.05 15.58
N SER A 339 -53.92 -60.02 14.25
CA SER A 339 -54.92 -60.37 13.23
C SER A 339 -55.08 -61.88 13.00
N SER A 340 -54.22 -62.72 13.61
CA SER A 340 -54.36 -64.17 13.54
C SER A 340 -55.68 -64.66 14.17
N SER A 341 -56.24 -65.73 13.62
CA SER A 341 -57.55 -66.26 14.02
C SER A 341 -57.61 -66.71 15.49
N SER A 342 -56.49 -67.10 16.09
CA SER A 342 -56.39 -67.47 17.50
C SER A 342 -56.53 -66.27 18.44
N VAL A 343 -56.01 -65.10 18.05
CA VAL A 343 -56.09 -63.87 18.87
C VAL A 343 -57.38 -63.09 18.59
N ALA A 344 -57.72 -62.89 17.31
CA ALA A 344 -58.95 -62.19 16.93
C ALA A 344 -60.21 -62.94 17.42
N GLY A 345 -60.29 -64.25 17.19
CA GLY A 345 -61.42 -65.08 17.62
C GLY A 345 -61.51 -65.30 19.14
N ALA A 346 -60.41 -65.15 19.87
CA ALA A 346 -60.44 -65.10 21.33
C ALA A 346 -61.12 -63.81 21.83
N GLY A 347 -60.95 -62.69 21.11
CA GLY A 347 -61.67 -61.45 21.39
C GLY A 347 -63.18 -61.64 21.38
N ASP A 348 -63.73 -62.18 20.29
CA ASP A 348 -65.18 -62.40 20.14
C ASP A 348 -65.75 -63.41 21.16
N LYS A 349 -64.90 -64.29 21.72
CA LYS A 349 -65.28 -65.27 22.75
C LYS A 349 -65.23 -64.73 24.18
N TYR A 350 -64.33 -63.80 24.49
CA TYR A 350 -64.04 -63.37 25.86
C TYR A 350 -64.26 -61.87 26.14
N LEU A 351 -64.60 -61.06 25.13
CA LEU A 351 -64.98 -59.65 25.28
C LEU A 351 -66.46 -59.44 24.91
N PRO A 352 -67.40 -59.57 25.86
CA PRO A 352 -68.75 -59.03 25.69
C PRO A 352 -68.68 -57.55 25.31
N ALA A 353 -69.57 -57.10 24.43
CA ALA A 353 -69.58 -55.72 23.95
C ALA A 353 -69.54 -54.73 25.13
N LEU A 354 -68.47 -53.93 25.20
CA LEU A 354 -68.15 -53.08 26.35
C LEU A 354 -69.24 -52.00 26.52
N LEU A 355 -70.20 -52.30 27.40
CA LEU A 355 -71.34 -51.44 27.69
C LEU A 355 -70.85 -50.08 28.17
N GLN A 356 -71.35 -49.02 27.54
CA GLN A 356 -70.94 -47.64 27.81
C GLN A 356 -71.43 -47.17 29.19
N ALA A 357 -70.71 -47.55 30.24
CA ALA A 357 -70.86 -46.99 31.58
C ALA A 357 -70.49 -45.50 31.53
N ARG A 358 -71.51 -44.64 31.33
CA ARG A 358 -71.37 -43.22 31.01
C ARG A 358 -71.03 -42.37 32.24
N ALA A 359 -69.93 -42.72 32.91
CA ALA A 359 -69.43 -42.03 34.09
C ALA A 359 -68.92 -40.62 33.75
N ARG A 360 -69.51 -39.60 34.39
CA ARG A 360 -68.98 -38.23 34.37
C ARG A 360 -68.00 -38.05 35.52
N ALA A 361 -66.72 -37.78 35.24
CA ALA A 361 -65.83 -36.86 36.00
C ALA A 361 -64.34 -37.03 35.61
N GLY A 362 -63.54 -35.98 35.83
CA GLY A 362 -62.19 -36.16 36.37
C GLY A 362 -61.01 -36.42 35.43
N THR A 363 -60.85 -35.69 34.33
CA THR A 363 -59.54 -35.64 33.64
C THR A 363 -58.52 -34.91 34.51
N SER A 364 -57.52 -35.63 35.04
CA SER A 364 -56.41 -35.08 35.83
C SER A 364 -55.05 -35.53 35.29
N LEU A 365 -54.72 -35.09 34.07
CA LEU A 365 -53.37 -35.19 33.52
C LEU A 365 -52.48 -34.08 34.08
N ALA A 366 -51.65 -34.40 35.07
CA ALA A 366 -50.70 -33.45 35.66
C ALA A 366 -49.48 -33.25 34.75
N GLN A 367 -49.49 -32.19 33.92
CA GLN A 367 -48.31 -31.79 33.15
C GLN A 367 -47.24 -31.16 34.07
N LEU A 368 -46.23 -31.96 34.42
CA LEU A 368 -44.97 -31.44 34.96
C LEU A 368 -44.14 -30.81 33.83
N GLN A 369 -44.30 -29.50 33.61
CA GLN A 369 -43.34 -28.71 32.84
C GLN A 369 -42.31 -28.09 33.80
N GLY A 370 -41.11 -28.65 33.82
CA GLY A 370 -39.95 -28.04 34.47
C GLY A 370 -39.47 -26.81 33.69
N GLY A 371 -39.87 -25.62 34.13
CA GLY A 371 -39.41 -24.34 33.59
C GLY A 371 -38.72 -23.49 34.65
N GLN A 372 -37.52 -22.98 34.34
CA GLN A 372 -36.75 -22.07 35.19
C GLN A 372 -37.42 -20.69 35.28
N GLN A 373 -38.45 -20.55 36.12
CA GLN A 373 -39.03 -19.26 36.52
C GLN A 373 -38.34 -18.73 37.78
N SER A 374 -38.13 -17.42 37.86
CA SER A 374 -37.70 -16.82 39.13
C SER A 374 -38.83 -16.93 40.18
N PRO A 375 -38.51 -17.25 41.45
CA PRO A 375 -39.53 -17.47 42.47
C PRO A 375 -40.33 -16.18 42.80
N LEU A 376 -39.78 -15.01 42.47
CA LEU A 376 -40.47 -13.73 42.58
C LEU A 376 -41.52 -13.54 41.46
N GLN A 377 -41.18 -13.85 40.21
CA GLN A 377 -42.16 -13.77 39.10
C GLN A 377 -43.32 -14.76 39.29
N ALA A 378 -43.05 -15.97 39.77
CA ALA A 378 -44.10 -16.94 40.08
C ALA A 378 -45.11 -16.38 41.11
N ARG A 379 -44.63 -15.77 42.19
CA ARG A 379 -45.47 -15.12 43.23
C ARG A 379 -46.23 -13.90 42.72
N ILE A 380 -45.62 -13.10 41.85
CA ILE A 380 -46.28 -11.93 41.23
C ILE A 380 -47.37 -12.41 40.26
N ALA A 381 -47.09 -13.40 39.43
CA ALA A 381 -48.05 -13.98 38.50
C ALA A 381 -49.24 -14.63 39.24
N SER A 382 -49.00 -15.36 40.33
CA SER A 382 -50.08 -15.95 41.15
C SER A 382 -50.93 -14.87 41.83
N PHE A 383 -50.31 -13.85 42.44
CA PHE A 383 -51.03 -12.74 43.07
C PHE A 383 -51.88 -11.95 42.06
N LEU A 384 -51.34 -11.66 40.88
CA LEU A 384 -52.08 -10.99 39.81
C LEU A 384 -53.22 -11.86 39.25
N ALA A 385 -53.03 -13.17 39.11
CA ALA A 385 -54.07 -14.09 38.67
C ALA A 385 -55.21 -14.24 39.71
N GLU A 386 -54.86 -14.28 41.00
CA GLU A 386 -55.84 -14.33 42.10
C GLU A 386 -56.63 -13.02 42.21
N ARG A 387 -55.96 -11.87 42.11
CA ARG A 387 -56.63 -10.55 42.02
C ARG A 387 -57.47 -10.41 40.75
N ALA A 388 -57.04 -10.97 39.61
CA ALA A 388 -57.85 -11.03 38.39
C ALA A 388 -59.13 -11.85 38.59
N ARG A 389 -59.03 -13.01 39.26
CA ARG A 389 -60.18 -13.88 39.57
C ARG A 389 -61.17 -13.22 40.54
N LEU A 390 -60.69 -12.51 41.56
CA LEU A 390 -61.53 -11.80 42.53
C LEU A 390 -62.18 -10.52 41.96
N SER A 391 -61.57 -9.89 40.95
CA SER A 391 -62.09 -8.66 40.31
C SER A 391 -62.81 -8.88 38.98
N GLY A 392 -62.76 -10.09 38.41
CA GLY A 392 -63.25 -10.39 37.06
C GLY A 392 -62.43 -9.76 35.92
N SER A 393 -61.29 -9.12 36.21
CA SER A 393 -60.53 -8.32 35.24
C SER A 393 -59.75 -9.19 34.24
N LYS A 394 -60.26 -9.27 33.01
CA LYS A 394 -59.57 -9.92 31.87
C LYS A 394 -58.18 -9.33 31.58
N LEU A 395 -57.99 -8.04 31.84
CA LEU A 395 -56.69 -7.37 31.63
C LEU A 395 -55.64 -7.93 32.60
N LEU A 396 -55.98 -8.06 33.89
CA LEU A 396 -55.07 -8.62 34.89
C LEU A 396 -54.73 -10.09 34.60
N SER A 397 -55.68 -10.89 34.09
CA SER A 397 -55.38 -12.28 33.69
C SER A 397 -54.47 -12.40 32.46
N GLN A 398 -54.53 -11.46 31.51
CA GLN A 398 -53.61 -11.42 30.38
C GLN A 398 -52.22 -10.94 30.81
N VAL A 399 -52.14 -10.00 31.75
CA VAL A 399 -50.87 -9.55 32.34
C VAL A 399 -50.21 -10.66 33.15
N SER A 400 -50.93 -11.40 34.00
CA SER A 400 -50.34 -12.50 34.76
C SER A 400 -49.80 -13.62 33.86
N GLN A 401 -50.49 -13.94 32.76
CA GLN A 401 -50.01 -14.88 31.75
C GLN A 401 -48.73 -14.41 31.04
N ARG A 402 -48.59 -13.10 30.76
CA ARG A 402 -47.36 -12.54 30.17
C ARG A 402 -46.21 -12.40 31.16
N VAL A 403 -46.47 -12.11 32.44
CA VAL A 403 -45.44 -12.06 33.49
C VAL A 403 -44.84 -13.45 33.77
N ALA A 404 -45.62 -14.51 33.56
CA ALA A 404 -45.17 -15.91 33.67
C ALA A 404 -44.24 -16.38 32.51
N ALA A 405 -44.16 -15.63 31.40
CA ALA A 405 -43.33 -15.95 30.24
C ALA A 405 -42.36 -14.78 29.95
N ASP A 406 -41.14 -14.81 30.51
CA ASP A 406 -40.16 -13.71 30.37
C ASP A 406 -39.85 -13.42 28.89
N PRO A 407 -40.39 -12.31 28.30
CA PRO A 407 -40.24 -12.05 26.88
C PRO A 407 -38.82 -11.61 26.52
N PHE A 408 -38.05 -11.19 27.53
CA PHE A 408 -36.74 -10.57 27.37
C PHE A 408 -35.62 -11.43 27.93
N GLY A 409 -35.88 -12.67 28.38
CA GLY A 409 -34.85 -13.56 28.93
C GLY A 409 -33.69 -13.81 27.94
N LYS A 410 -34.01 -14.08 26.67
CA LYS A 410 -33.00 -14.18 25.60
C LYS A 410 -32.24 -12.88 25.36
N VAL A 411 -32.93 -11.74 25.37
CA VAL A 411 -32.33 -10.41 25.12
C VAL A 411 -31.41 -9.99 26.26
N LYS A 412 -31.83 -10.19 27.52
CA LYS A 412 -31.03 -9.94 28.73
C LYS A 412 -29.83 -10.88 28.81
N LYS A 413 -29.94 -12.12 28.31
CA LYS A 413 -28.80 -13.02 28.16
C LYS A 413 -27.84 -12.48 27.10
N LEU A 414 -28.29 -12.24 25.87
CA LEU A 414 -27.46 -11.68 24.80
C LEU A 414 -26.73 -10.39 25.20
N ILE A 415 -27.42 -9.45 25.89
CA ILE A 415 -26.80 -8.20 26.37
C ILE A 415 -25.75 -8.47 27.46
N LYS A 416 -25.98 -9.43 28.36
CA LYS A 416 -24.98 -9.80 29.39
C LYS A 416 -23.77 -10.51 28.79
N ASP A 417 -24.02 -11.48 27.91
CA ASP A 417 -22.97 -12.24 27.24
C ASP A 417 -22.10 -11.30 26.39
N LEU A 418 -22.70 -10.33 25.68
CA LEU A 418 -21.98 -9.28 24.94
C LEU A 418 -21.22 -8.31 25.84
N ILE A 419 -21.76 -7.92 27.01
CA ILE A 419 -21.04 -7.06 27.97
C ILE A 419 -19.84 -7.79 28.57
N VAL A 420 -19.95 -9.09 28.87
CA VAL A 420 -18.82 -9.90 29.32
C VAL A 420 -17.76 -9.98 28.23
N GLN A 421 -18.14 -10.34 27.00
CA GLN A 421 -17.22 -10.40 25.86
C GLN A 421 -16.50 -9.06 25.61
N LEU A 422 -17.22 -7.92 25.60
CA LEU A 422 -16.62 -6.60 25.41
C LEU A 422 -15.71 -6.17 26.57
N MET A 423 -15.94 -6.66 27.79
CA MET A 423 -15.01 -6.44 28.91
C MET A 423 -13.75 -7.30 28.79
N GLU A 424 -13.90 -8.57 28.37
CA GLU A 424 -12.78 -9.49 28.11
C GLU A 424 -11.91 -8.99 26.94
N GLU A 425 -12.52 -8.58 25.83
CA GLU A 425 -11.85 -7.96 24.68
C GLU A 425 -11.12 -6.67 25.06
N ALA A 426 -11.74 -5.77 25.83
CA ALA A 426 -11.10 -4.54 26.29
C ALA A 426 -9.91 -4.80 27.24
N THR A 427 -9.97 -5.84 28.08
CA THR A 427 -8.79 -6.27 28.87
C THR A 427 -7.70 -6.87 27.99
N ALA A 428 -8.06 -7.71 27.02
CA ALA A 428 -7.11 -8.33 26.10
C ALA A 428 -6.39 -7.31 25.21
N GLU A 429 -7.08 -6.31 24.66
CA GLU A 429 -6.44 -5.20 23.93
C GLU A 429 -5.54 -4.36 24.85
N THR A 430 -5.92 -4.15 26.12
CA THR A 430 -5.09 -3.40 27.08
C THR A 430 -3.81 -4.16 27.42
N GLU A 431 -3.88 -5.47 27.63
CA GLU A 431 -2.72 -6.33 27.89
C GLU A 431 -1.84 -6.49 26.64
N HIS A 432 -2.43 -6.72 25.46
CA HIS A 432 -1.69 -6.82 24.20
C HIS A 432 -1.02 -5.49 23.82
N LYS A 433 -1.67 -4.35 24.03
CA LYS A 433 -1.04 -3.05 23.84
C LYS A 433 0.10 -2.84 24.84
N GLY A 434 -0.13 -3.18 26.12
CA GLY A 434 0.91 -3.12 27.15
C GLY A 434 2.13 -3.98 26.84
N TRP A 435 1.96 -5.07 26.08
CA TRP A 435 3.04 -5.92 25.57
C TRP A 435 3.73 -5.35 24.32
N CYS A 436 3.01 -4.63 23.45
CA CYS A 436 3.60 -3.96 22.29
C CYS A 436 4.33 -2.63 22.62
N ASP A 437 3.97 -1.99 23.72
CA ASP A 437 4.54 -0.70 24.17
C ASP A 437 5.80 -0.89 25.08
N THR A 438 6.33 -2.12 25.23
CA THR A 438 7.52 -2.49 26.04
C THR A 438 8.61 -3.22 25.27
#